data_AF-A0A1G6PVG8-F1
#
_entry.id   AF-A0A1G6PVG8-F1
#
_cell.length_a   1.000
_cell.length_b   1.000
_cell.length_c   1.000
_cell.angle_alpha   90.00
_cell.angle_beta   90.00
_cell.angle_gamma   90.00
#
_symmetry.space_group_name_H-M   'P 1'
#
loop_
_entity.id
_entity.type
_entity.pdbx_description
1 polymer ?
#
loop_
_entity_poly.entity_id
_entity_poly.type
_entity_poly.pdbx_seq_one_letter_code
_entity_poly.pdbx_strand_id
1 'polypeptide(L)'
;MTKTTLYALALLTSVAVVGSPSVYADSMTLPECAVNAAQASDVEMALYQSLMRNELGDPPRAAPCTFYERSAAVIASSLESQNGDRWAAVSLYLHGQVLPDDPVVKRVRAFYESK
;
A
#
# COMPACT_ATOMS: atom_id res chain seq x y z
N MET A 1 9.70 -9.21 54.08
CA MET A 1 10.07 -7.81 53.77
C MET A 1 10.45 -7.73 52.30
N THR A 2 9.65 -6.98 51.53
CA THR A 2 9.94 -6.20 50.29
C THR A 2 10.99 -6.74 49.29
N LYS A 3 10.72 -6.80 47.98
CA LYS A 3 10.40 -5.61 47.16
C LYS A 3 9.77 -6.03 45.82
N THR A 4 8.56 -5.56 45.54
CA THR A 4 7.87 -5.71 44.25
C THR A 4 8.38 -4.62 43.31
N THR A 5 9.01 -5.00 42.21
CA THR A 5 9.52 -4.05 41.20
C THR A 5 8.41 -3.79 40.17
N LEU A 6 7.75 -2.64 40.30
CA LEU A 6 6.84 -2.10 39.29
C LEU A 6 7.67 -1.54 38.13
N TYR A 7 7.57 -2.16 36.94
CA TYR A 7 8.06 -1.56 35.72
C TYR A 7 7.00 -0.62 35.15
N ALA A 8 7.31 0.67 35.19
CA ALA A 8 6.48 1.75 34.72
C ALA A 8 6.28 1.68 33.20
N LEU A 9 5.01 1.73 32.79
CA LEU A 9 4.57 2.09 31.44
C LEU A 9 4.98 3.54 31.15
N ALA A 10 5.77 3.75 30.11
CA ALA A 10 6.14 5.05 29.56
C ALA A 10 6.51 4.81 28.08
N LEU A 11 6.07 5.54 27.05
CA LEU A 11 5.26 6.76 26.91
C LEU A 11 4.50 6.60 25.59
N LEU A 12 3.26 7.07 25.55
CA LEU A 12 2.55 7.35 24.30
C LEU A 12 3.35 8.39 23.52
N THR A 13 4.03 7.96 22.46
CA THR A 13 4.59 8.87 21.45
C THR A 13 3.43 9.53 20.74
N SER A 14 3.21 10.80 21.07
CA SER A 14 2.31 11.73 20.41
C SER A 14 2.58 11.74 18.91
N VAL A 15 1.66 11.18 18.13
CA VAL A 15 1.61 11.34 16.69
C VAL A 15 1.26 12.80 16.45
N ALA A 16 2.25 13.62 16.14
CA ALA A 16 2.00 14.91 15.52
C ALA A 16 1.29 14.61 14.20
N VAL A 17 -0.02 14.85 14.14
CA VAL A 17 -0.79 14.90 12.89
C VAL A 17 -0.36 16.18 12.16
N VAL A 18 0.87 16.21 11.68
CA VAL A 18 1.20 16.98 10.49
C VAL A 18 0.55 16.20 9.36
N GLY A 19 -0.68 16.58 9.02
CA GLY A 19 -1.38 16.03 7.87
C GLY A 19 -0.46 16.15 6.66
N SER A 20 0.11 15.04 6.22
CA SER A 20 0.98 15.02 5.05
C SER A 20 0.16 15.60 3.89
N PRO A 21 0.68 16.58 3.14
CA PRO A 21 -0.06 17.17 2.05
C PRO A 21 -0.50 16.06 1.09
N SER A 22 -1.78 16.03 0.75
CA SER A 22 -2.30 15.07 -0.22
C SER A 22 -1.74 15.40 -1.60
N VAL A 23 -1.10 14.43 -2.23
CA VAL A 23 -0.54 14.56 -3.57
C VAL A 23 -1.42 13.79 -4.55
N TYR A 24 -1.77 14.42 -5.66
CA TYR A 24 -2.53 13.78 -6.73
C TYR A 24 -1.59 12.85 -7.51
N ALA A 25 -2.04 11.62 -7.77
CA ALA A 25 -1.58 10.89 -8.93
C ALA A 25 -2.20 11.54 -10.16
N ASP A 26 -1.42 11.82 -11.19
CA ASP A 26 -2.00 12.04 -12.51
C ASP A 26 -2.42 10.67 -13.06
N SER A 27 -3.45 10.64 -13.89
CA SER A 27 -4.09 9.46 -14.49
C SER A 27 -3.11 8.43 -15.07
N MET A 28 -1.87 8.85 -15.41
CA MET A 28 -0.81 7.97 -15.89
C MET A 28 0.51 8.01 -15.10
N THR A 29 0.70 8.97 -14.19
CA THR A 29 1.97 9.12 -13.46
C THR A 29 1.75 9.28 -11.96
N LEU A 30 2.43 8.41 -11.20
CA LEU A 30 2.43 8.47 -9.75
C LEU A 30 3.31 9.63 -9.27
N PRO A 31 2.98 10.25 -8.12
CA PRO A 31 3.84 11.26 -7.53
C PRO A 31 5.15 10.65 -7.03
N GLU A 32 6.19 11.48 -6.86
CA GLU A 32 7.53 11.03 -6.48
C GLU A 32 7.55 10.17 -5.20
N CYS A 33 6.76 10.53 -4.18
CA CYS A 33 6.71 9.74 -2.95
C CYS A 33 6.14 8.33 -3.17
N ALA A 34 5.23 8.15 -4.14
CA ALA A 34 4.72 6.83 -4.49
C ALA A 34 5.74 6.01 -5.29
N VAL A 35 6.52 6.66 -6.16
CA VAL A 35 7.63 6.03 -6.88
C VAL A 35 8.69 5.55 -5.89
N ASN A 36 9.12 6.43 -4.97
CA ASN A 36 10.09 6.11 -3.95
C ASN A 36 9.60 4.99 -3.02
N ALA A 37 8.32 5.00 -2.64
CA ALA A 37 7.73 3.94 -1.81
C ALA A 37 7.79 2.57 -2.49
N ALA A 38 7.42 2.49 -3.77
CA ALA A 38 7.48 1.25 -4.54
C ALA A 38 8.91 0.72 -4.66
N GLN A 39 9.87 1.61 -4.99
CA GLN A 39 11.29 1.25 -5.09
C GLN A 39 11.88 0.80 -3.75
N ALA A 40 11.59 1.52 -2.67
CA ALA A 40 12.06 1.17 -1.33
C ALA A 40 11.50 -0.16 -0.82
N SER A 41 10.33 -0.57 -1.31
CA SER A 41 9.67 -1.83 -0.97
C SER A 41 9.92 -2.95 -1.99
N ASP A 42 10.80 -2.73 -2.98
CA ASP A 42 11.10 -3.67 -4.08
C ASP A 42 9.85 -4.17 -4.84
N VAL A 43 8.86 -3.29 -5.02
CA VAL A 43 7.62 -3.59 -5.74
C VAL A 43 7.76 -3.17 -7.19
N GLU A 44 7.38 -4.06 -8.11
CA GLU A 44 7.33 -3.77 -9.54
C GLU A 44 6.47 -2.53 -9.83
N MET A 45 7.08 -1.50 -10.45
CA MET A 45 6.43 -0.22 -10.70
C MET A 45 5.14 -0.34 -11.51
N ALA A 46 5.11 -1.22 -12.51
CA ALA A 46 3.93 -1.44 -13.34
C ALA A 46 2.75 -1.99 -12.52
N LEU A 47 3.01 -2.97 -11.64
CA LEU A 47 2.01 -3.53 -10.73
C LEU A 47 1.50 -2.47 -9.75
N TYR A 48 2.42 -1.72 -9.15
CA TYR A 48 2.08 -0.69 -8.19
C TYR A 48 1.22 0.43 -8.81
N GLN A 49 1.59 0.90 -10.01
CA GLN A 49 0.80 1.88 -10.76
C GLN A 49 -0.62 1.39 -11.06
N SER A 50 -0.76 0.14 -11.51
CA SER A 50 -2.08 -0.43 -11.81
C SER A 50 -2.95 -0.59 -10.56
N LEU A 51 -2.34 -0.96 -9.43
CA LEU A 51 -3.02 -1.04 -8.14
C LEU A 51 -3.48 0.35 -7.67
N MET A 52 -2.60 1.35 -7.74
CA MET A 52 -2.93 2.73 -7.35
C MET A 52 -4.00 3.34 -8.24
N ARG A 53 -4.01 3.04 -9.55
CA ARG A 53 -5.10 3.45 -10.44
C ARG A 53 -6.45 2.90 -9.98
N ASN A 54 -6.50 1.65 -9.53
CA ASN A 54 -7.71 1.06 -8.97
C ASN A 54 -8.12 1.73 -7.64
N GLU A 55 -7.18 1.90 -6.71
CA GLU A 55 -7.42 2.45 -5.38
C GLU A 55 -7.84 3.93 -5.40
N LEU A 56 -7.23 4.73 -6.29
CA LEU A 56 -7.48 6.16 -6.38
C LEU A 56 -8.64 6.50 -7.32
N GLY A 57 -8.97 5.62 -8.25
CA GLY A 57 -10.02 5.83 -9.25
C GLY A 57 -9.57 6.66 -10.45
N ASP A 58 -10.53 6.96 -11.33
CA ASP A 58 -10.35 7.76 -12.54
C ASP A 58 -11.50 8.78 -12.64
N PRO A 59 -11.27 10.09 -12.41
CA PRO A 59 -9.96 10.71 -12.14
C PRO A 59 -9.39 10.34 -10.77
N PRO A 60 -8.06 10.36 -10.57
CA PRO A 60 -7.44 9.96 -9.31
C PRO A 60 -7.82 10.86 -8.14
N ARG A 61 -8.19 10.24 -7.01
CA ARG A 61 -8.33 10.93 -5.72
C ARG A 61 -6.97 11.32 -5.16
N ALA A 62 -6.91 12.45 -4.47
CA ALA A 62 -5.71 12.87 -3.74
C ALA A 62 -5.47 11.94 -2.54
N ALA A 63 -4.21 11.55 -2.32
CA ALA A 63 -3.81 10.74 -1.18
C ALA A 63 -2.51 11.27 -0.56
N PRO A 64 -2.34 11.22 0.77
CA PRO A 64 -1.10 11.62 1.43
C PRO A 64 0.06 10.67 1.08
N CYS A 65 1.31 11.11 1.17
CA CYS A 65 2.47 10.23 0.93
C CYS A 65 2.48 8.97 1.82
N THR A 66 1.98 9.09 3.06
CA THR A 66 1.81 7.97 3.99
C THR A 66 0.80 6.92 3.52
N PHE A 67 -0.10 7.24 2.59
CA PHE A 67 -0.92 6.24 1.91
C PHE A 67 -0.05 5.38 1.01
N TYR A 68 0.71 5.99 0.10
CA TYR A 68 1.56 5.27 -0.84
C TYR A 68 2.65 4.45 -0.14
N GLU A 69 3.30 4.99 0.88
CA GLU A 69 4.30 4.25 1.67
C GLU A 69 3.71 2.97 2.29
N ARG A 70 2.53 3.08 2.91
CA ARG A 70 1.83 1.92 3.48
C ARG A 70 1.38 0.97 2.39
N SER A 71 0.83 1.48 1.29
CA SER A 71 0.37 0.64 0.18
C SER A 71 1.49 -0.18 -0.43
N ALA A 72 2.67 0.42 -0.65
CA ALA A 72 3.85 -0.28 -1.14
C ALA A 72 4.33 -1.37 -0.17
N ALA A 73 4.37 -1.08 1.13
CA ALA A 73 4.75 -2.07 2.14
C ALA A 73 3.76 -3.24 2.21
N VAL A 74 2.45 -2.96 2.14
CA VAL A 74 1.42 -4.01 2.17
C VAL A 74 1.48 -4.88 0.93
N ILE A 75 1.59 -4.32 -0.27
CA ILE A 75 1.67 -5.15 -1.49
C ILE A 75 2.98 -5.96 -1.53
N ALA A 76 4.10 -5.43 -1.05
CA ALA A 76 5.36 -6.17 -0.92
C ALA A 76 5.20 -7.38 0.02
N SER A 77 4.62 -7.16 1.21
CA SER A 77 4.35 -8.25 2.16
C SER A 77 3.36 -9.28 1.59
N SER A 78 2.33 -8.83 0.88
CA SER A 78 1.41 -9.72 0.18
C SER A 78 2.12 -10.57 -0.88
N LEU A 79 2.99 -9.97 -1.70
CA LEU A 79 3.79 -10.69 -2.71
C LEU A 79 4.67 -11.76 -2.06
N GLU A 80 5.36 -11.41 -0.97
CA GLU A 80 6.18 -12.37 -0.21
C GLU A 80 5.31 -13.55 0.30
N SER A 81 4.17 -13.25 0.94
CA SER A 81 3.27 -14.29 1.48
C SER A 81 2.68 -15.21 0.41
N GLN A 82 2.55 -14.72 -0.82
CA GLN A 82 1.98 -15.44 -1.96
C GLN A 82 3.07 -15.99 -2.89
N ASN A 83 4.32 -16.07 -2.44
CA ASN A 83 5.47 -16.58 -3.21
C ASN A 83 5.62 -15.89 -4.59
N GLY A 84 5.34 -14.59 -4.66
CA GLY A 84 5.42 -13.79 -5.89
C GLY A 84 4.21 -13.90 -6.82
N ASP A 85 3.14 -14.62 -6.47
CA ASP A 85 1.89 -14.58 -7.23
C ASP A 85 1.26 -13.18 -7.11
N ARG A 86 1.40 -12.39 -8.18
CA ARG A 86 0.90 -11.02 -8.26
C ARG A 86 -0.60 -10.92 -8.00
N TRP A 87 -1.40 -11.83 -8.53
CA TRP A 87 -2.86 -11.70 -8.49
C TRP A 87 -3.42 -12.16 -7.16
N ALA A 88 -2.85 -13.21 -6.58
CA ALA A 88 -3.13 -13.57 -5.20
C ALA A 88 -2.71 -12.44 -4.23
N ALA A 89 -1.54 -11.83 -4.45
CA ALA A 89 -1.05 -10.73 -3.63
C ALA A 89 -1.92 -9.46 -3.73
N VAL A 90 -2.39 -9.12 -4.93
CA VAL A 90 -3.35 -8.02 -5.12
C VAL A 90 -4.67 -8.32 -4.43
N SER A 91 -5.19 -9.55 -4.52
CA SER A 91 -6.42 -9.94 -3.80
C SER A 91 -6.23 -9.80 -2.29
N LEU A 92 -5.10 -10.30 -1.77
CA LEU A 92 -4.74 -10.17 -0.36
C LEU A 92 -4.58 -8.71 0.08
N TYR A 93 -3.97 -7.85 -0.73
CA TYR A 93 -3.88 -6.41 -0.49
C TYR A 93 -5.26 -5.76 -0.38
N LEU A 94 -6.15 -6.05 -1.33
CA LEU A 94 -7.46 -5.40 -1.45
C LEU A 94 -8.47 -5.91 -0.40
N HIS A 95 -8.39 -7.19 -0.03
CA HIS A 95 -9.43 -7.87 0.73
C HIS A 95 -8.96 -8.49 2.05
N GLY A 96 -7.66 -8.55 2.31
CA GLY A 96 -7.10 -9.27 3.45
C GLY A 96 -7.21 -10.80 3.32
N GLN A 97 -7.64 -11.31 2.16
CA GLN A 97 -7.71 -12.73 1.83
C GLN A 97 -7.62 -12.93 0.32
N VAL A 98 -7.22 -14.12 -0.13
CA VAL A 98 -7.20 -14.47 -1.55
C VAL A 98 -8.58 -14.93 -1.99
N LEU A 99 -9.22 -14.14 -2.84
CA LEU A 99 -10.53 -14.45 -3.42
C LEU A 99 -10.38 -15.01 -4.84
N PRO A 100 -10.92 -16.21 -5.12
CA PRO A 100 -10.97 -16.70 -6.48
C PRO A 100 -11.92 -15.86 -7.34
N ASP A 101 -11.56 -15.66 -8.60
CA ASP A 101 -12.38 -14.98 -9.62
C ASP A 101 -12.78 -13.52 -9.35
N ASP A 102 -12.07 -12.85 -8.46
CA ASP A 102 -12.32 -11.49 -8.02
C ASP A 102 -12.35 -10.46 -9.19
N PRO A 103 -13.49 -9.75 -9.40
CA PRO A 103 -13.61 -8.75 -10.46
C PRO A 103 -12.73 -7.52 -10.26
N VAL A 104 -12.32 -7.19 -9.04
CA VAL A 104 -11.42 -6.06 -8.75
C VAL A 104 -9.99 -6.42 -9.13
N VAL A 105 -9.54 -7.63 -8.77
CA VAL A 105 -8.23 -8.16 -9.20
C VAL A 105 -8.15 -8.23 -10.73
N LYS A 106 -9.21 -8.72 -11.40
CA LYS A 106 -9.30 -8.74 -12.87
C LYS A 106 -9.14 -7.34 -13.48
N ARG A 107 -9.68 -6.31 -12.83
CA ARG A 107 -9.53 -4.92 -13.27
C ARG A 107 -8.09 -4.41 -13.10
N VAL A 108 -7.46 -4.64 -11.95
CA VAL A 108 -6.06 -4.28 -11.70
C VAL A 108 -5.15 -4.97 -12.73
N ARG A 109 -5.40 -6.26 -12.98
CA ARG A 109 -4.71 -7.03 -14.01
C ARG A 109 -4.89 -6.42 -15.41
N ALA A 110 -6.12 -6.04 -15.77
CA ALA A 110 -6.36 -5.38 -17.05
C ALA A 110 -5.57 -4.07 -17.19
N PHE A 111 -5.47 -3.25 -16.13
CA PHE A 111 -4.63 -2.05 -16.16
C PHE A 111 -3.13 -2.35 -16.28
N TYR A 112 -2.68 -3.47 -15.71
CA TYR A 112 -1.29 -3.91 -15.80
C TYR A 112 -0.95 -4.43 -17.19
N GLU A 113 -1.82 -5.23 -17.79
CA GLU A 113 -1.61 -5.84 -19.11
C GLU A 113 -1.87 -4.86 -20.27
N SER A 114 -2.59 -3.76 -20.04
CA SER A 114 -2.84 -2.71 -21.05
C SER A 114 -1.65 -1.77 -21.29
N LYS A 115 -0.48 -2.06 -20.72
CA LYS A 115 0.72 -1.22 -20.81
C LYS A 115 1.63 -1.63 -21.96
#